data_AF-A0A1G7LIN8-F1
#
_entry.id   AF-A0A1G7LIN8-F1
#
_cell.length_a   1.000
_cell.length_b   1.000
_cell.length_c   1.000
_cell.angle_alpha   90.00
_cell.angle_beta   90.00
_cell.angle_gamma   90.00
#
_symmetry.space_group_name_H-M   'P 1'
#
loop_
_entity.id
_entity.type
_entity.pdbx_description
1 polymer ?
#
loop_
_entity_poly.entity_id
_entity_poly.type
_entity_poly.pdbx_seq_one_letter_code
_entity_poly.pdbx_strand_id
1 'polypeptide(L)'
;MAWRTADVIAFACALAARLAERAGWRAFCTFLREYEWIHRGTGILGHLCFFVGSVFFLWESLKLAGVWLFIVGAGGMLVDRVGSLIVHFERLHERGEPLV
;
A
#
# COMPACT_ATOMS: atom_id res chain seq x y z
N MET A 1 -32.29 -39.06 2.29
CA MET A 1 -31.11 -39.00 1.41
C MET A 1 -31.34 -37.89 0.38
N ALA A 2 -31.38 -36.63 0.82
CA ALA A 2 -31.84 -35.47 0.01
C ALA A 2 -31.07 -34.17 0.29
N TRP A 3 -29.83 -34.27 0.81
CA TRP A 3 -29.06 -33.11 1.27
C TRP A 3 -27.88 -32.74 0.34
N ARG A 4 -27.68 -33.42 -0.78
CA ARG A 4 -26.41 -33.34 -1.54
C ARG A 4 -26.33 -32.19 -2.57
N THR A 5 -27.43 -31.50 -2.88
CA THR A 5 -27.47 -30.46 -3.94
C THR A 5 -27.43 -29.03 -3.40
N ALA A 6 -28.03 -28.75 -2.24
CA ALA A 6 -28.02 -27.42 -1.63
C ALA A 6 -26.61 -27.00 -1.18
N ASP A 7 -25.83 -27.93 -0.64
CA ASP A 7 -24.46 -27.68 -0.16
C ASP A 7 -23.51 -27.35 -1.31
N VAL A 8 -23.70 -27.98 -2.49
CA VAL A 8 -22.85 -27.77 -3.66
C VAL A 8 -23.08 -26.40 -4.26
N ILE A 9 -24.33 -25.93 -4.30
CA ILE A 9 -24.67 -24.58 -4.79
C ILE A 9 -24.15 -23.52 -3.83
N ALA A 10 -24.30 -23.72 -2.51
CA ALA A 10 -23.76 -22.82 -1.50
C ALA A 10 -22.23 -22.74 -1.56
N PHE A 11 -21.55 -23.88 -1.73
CA PHE A 11 -20.10 -23.94 -1.87
C PHE A 11 -19.60 -23.30 -3.18
N ALA A 12 -20.28 -23.56 -4.30
CA ALA A 12 -19.97 -22.93 -5.59
C ALA A 12 -20.17 -21.41 -5.56
N CYS A 13 -21.23 -20.93 -4.91
CA CYS A 13 -21.52 -19.50 -4.75
C CYS A 13 -20.52 -18.82 -3.81
N ALA A 14 -20.15 -19.46 -2.70
CA ALA A 14 -19.09 -18.99 -1.79
C ALA A 14 -17.72 -19.00 -2.47
N LEU A 15 -17.42 -19.99 -3.31
CA LEU A 15 -16.20 -20.04 -4.11
C LEU A 15 -16.19 -18.95 -5.17
N ALA A 16 -17.30 -18.71 -5.87
CA ALA A 16 -17.43 -17.63 -6.84
C ALA A 16 -17.29 -16.23 -6.19
N ALA A 17 -17.90 -16.01 -5.02
CA ALA A 17 -17.72 -14.78 -4.25
C ALA A 17 -16.26 -14.59 -3.81
N ARG A 18 -15.60 -15.65 -3.31
CA ARG A 18 -14.18 -15.63 -2.95
C ARG A 18 -13.24 -15.51 -4.15
N LEU A 19 -13.68 -15.87 -5.35
CA LEU A 19 -12.92 -15.67 -6.60
C LEU A 19 -13.11 -14.25 -7.11
N ALA A 20 -14.30 -13.65 -6.97
CA ALA A 20 -14.58 -12.26 -7.31
C ALA A 20 -13.84 -11.27 -6.39
N GLU A 21 -13.81 -11.53 -5.08
CA GLU A 21 -13.00 -10.76 -4.13
C GLU A 21 -11.50 -10.87 -4.45
N ARG A 22 -11.03 -12.07 -4.81
CA ARG A 22 -9.64 -12.28 -5.26
C ARG A 22 -9.32 -11.60 -6.59
N ALA A 23 -10.28 -11.49 -7.50
CA ALA A 23 -10.12 -10.78 -8.77
C ALA A 23 -10.01 -9.26 -8.57
N GLY A 24 -10.84 -8.69 -7.68
CA GLY A 24 -10.76 -7.28 -7.28
C GLY A 24 -9.43 -6.94 -6.61
N TRP A 25 -8.93 -7.85 -5.75
CA TRP A 25 -7.63 -7.72 -5.11
C TRP A 25 -6.47 -7.73 -6.11
N ARG A 26 -6.47 -8.68 -7.06
CA ARG A 26 -5.45 -8.73 -8.12
C ARG A 26 -5.46 -7.48 -9.00
N ALA A 27 -6.64 -6.96 -9.34
CA ALA A 27 -6.76 -5.73 -10.12
C ALA A 27 -6.18 -4.53 -9.35
N PHE A 28 -6.49 -4.41 -8.06
CA PHE A 28 -5.93 -3.37 -7.19
C PHE A 28 -4.40 -3.46 -7.09
N CYS A 29 -3.86 -4.66 -6.96
CA CYS A 29 -2.43 -4.85 -6.85
C CYS A 29 -1.68 -4.67 -8.17
N THR A 30 -2.33 -4.98 -9.30
CA THR A 30 -1.80 -4.64 -10.63
C THR A 30 -1.75 -3.11 -10.78
N PHE A 31 -2.79 -2.39 -10.35
CA PHE A 31 -2.79 -0.92 -10.27
C PHE A 31 -1.68 -0.37 -9.37
N LEU A 32 -1.45 -0.96 -8.19
CA LEU A 32 -0.35 -0.57 -7.30
C LEU A 32 1.03 -0.84 -7.90
N ARG A 33 1.19 -1.92 -8.67
CA ARG A 33 2.45 -2.26 -9.36
C ARG A 33 2.73 -1.30 -10.52
N GLU A 34 1.71 -0.84 -11.23
CA GLU A 34 1.82 0.22 -12.23
C GLU A 34 2.21 1.58 -11.59
N TYR A 35 1.72 1.85 -10.37
CA TYR A 35 2.04 3.04 -9.58
C TYR A 35 3.35 2.94 -8.75
N GLU A 36 4.01 1.78 -8.75
CA GLU A 36 5.22 1.51 -7.96
C GLU A 36 6.35 2.52 -8.28
N TRP A 37 6.39 3.02 -9.51
CA TRP A 37 7.38 4.03 -9.95
C TRP A 37 7.11 5.42 -9.36
N ILE A 38 5.84 5.84 -9.29
CA ILE A 38 5.43 7.12 -8.70
C ILE A 38 5.64 7.07 -7.18
N HIS A 39 5.34 5.93 -6.58
CA HIS A 39 5.50 5.68 -5.15
C HIS A 39 6.96 5.76 -4.68
N ARG A 40 7.85 5.05 -5.38
CA ARG A 40 9.29 5.03 -5.08
C ARG A 40 9.92 6.42 -5.29
N GLY A 41 9.45 7.18 -6.29
CA GLY A 41 9.84 8.57 -6.49
C GLY A 41 9.35 9.51 -5.37
N THR A 42 8.13 9.29 -4.87
CA THR A 42 7.54 10.04 -3.77
C THR A 42 8.25 9.78 -2.44
N GLY A 43 8.73 8.55 -2.22
CA GLY A 43 9.59 8.21 -1.09
C GLY A 43 10.92 8.97 -1.11
N ILE A 44 11.63 8.97 -2.23
CA ILE A 44 12.91 9.70 -2.38
C ILE A 44 12.71 11.22 -2.23
N LEU A 45 11.68 11.77 -2.86
CA LEU A 45 11.29 13.18 -2.69
C LEU A 45 10.94 13.47 -1.23
N GLY A 46 10.23 12.57 -0.55
CA GLY A 46 9.89 12.69 0.85
C GLY A 46 11.12 12.76 1.76
N HIS A 47 12.11 11.90 1.51
CA HIS A 47 13.41 11.92 2.20
C HIS A 47 14.19 13.21 1.98
N LEU A 48 14.21 13.74 0.75
CA LEU A 48 14.85 15.02 0.44
C LEU A 48 14.12 16.20 1.09
N CYS A 49 12.80 16.26 1.00
CA CYS A 49 11.98 17.30 1.61
C CYS A 49 12.11 17.29 3.14
N PHE A 50 12.15 16.11 3.77
CA PHE A 50 12.37 15.97 5.21
C PHE A 50 13.75 16.48 5.64
N PHE A 51 14.80 16.14 4.90
CA PHE A 51 16.15 16.63 5.16
C PHE A 51 16.23 18.16 5.00
N VAL A 52 15.73 18.70 3.89
CA VAL A 52 15.71 20.15 3.63
C VAL A 52 14.86 20.91 4.65
N GLY A 53 13.69 20.38 4.99
CA GLY A 53 12.82 20.93 6.04
C GLY A 53 13.51 20.97 7.40
N SER A 54 14.27 19.93 7.75
CA SER A 54 15.07 19.88 8.99
C SER A 54 16.16 20.95 9.02
N VAL A 55 16.79 21.24 7.87
CA VAL A 55 17.77 22.33 7.75
C VAL A 55 17.11 23.70 7.85
N PHE A 56 15.91 23.88 7.28
CA PHE A 56 15.16 25.14 7.34
C PHE A 56 14.73 25.51 8.77
N PHE A 57 14.56 24.52 9.65
CA PHE A 57 14.24 24.72 11.06
C PHE A 57 15.31 25.50 11.84
N LEU A 58 16.54 25.59 11.33
CA LEU A 58 17.64 26.33 11.96
C LEU A 58 17.47 27.86 11.87
N TRP A 59 16.66 28.37 10.94
CA TRP A 59 16.41 29.79 10.78
C TRP A 59 14.97 30.14 11.12
N GLU A 60 14.79 31.16 11.96
CA GLU A 60 13.46 31.58 12.45
C GLU A 60 12.53 32.05 11.33
N SER A 61 13.07 32.69 10.29
CA SER A 61 12.33 33.13 9.10
C SER A 61 11.91 31.98 8.18
N LEU A 62 12.61 30.84 8.20
CA LEU A 62 12.35 29.69 7.33
C LEU A 62 11.57 28.57 8.03
N LYS A 63 11.32 28.68 9.35
CA LYS A 63 10.58 27.68 10.14
C LYS A 63 9.23 27.31 9.53
N LEU A 64 8.43 28.27 9.05
CA LEU A 64 7.12 27.97 8.45
C LEU A 64 7.27 27.10 7.20
N ALA A 65 8.20 27.45 6.31
CA ALA A 65 8.50 26.66 5.12
C ALA A 65 9.06 25.27 5.49
N GLY A 66 9.92 25.22 6.51
CA GLY A 66 10.47 23.97 7.05
C GLY A 66 9.38 23.03 7.58
N VAL A 67 8.39 23.54 8.31
CA VAL A 67 7.23 22.76 8.79
C VAL A 67 6.43 22.18 7.63
N TRP A 68 6.14 22.97 6.60
CA TRP A 68 5.43 22.48 5.41
C TRP A 68 6.22 21.40 4.66
N LEU A 69 7.52 21.61 4.46
CA LEU A 69 8.44 20.63 3.87
C LEU A 69 8.48 19.33 4.70
N PHE A 70 8.41 19.45 6.02
CA PHE A 70 8.42 18.31 6.93
C PHE A 70 7.11 17.51 6.88
N ILE A 71 5.96 18.18 6.84
CA ILE A 71 4.63 17.55 6.71
C ILE A 71 4.53 16.82 5.37
N VAL A 72 4.90 17.49 4.28
CA VAL A 72 4.89 16.89 2.94
C VAL A 72 5.91 15.75 2.84
N GLY A 73 7.11 15.94 3.41
CA GLY A 73 8.16 14.94 3.43
C GLY A 73 7.76 13.67 4.20
N ALA A 74 7.24 13.82 5.41
CA ALA A 74 6.74 12.71 6.23
C ALA A 74 5.51 12.04 5.61
N GLY A 75 4.60 12.80 5.01
CA GLY A 75 3.46 12.27 4.27
C GLY A 75 3.89 11.42 3.08
N GLY A 76 4.87 11.89 2.29
CA GLY A 76 5.44 11.14 1.17
C GLY A 76 6.12 9.84 1.60
N MET A 77 6.85 9.85 2.72
CA MET A 77 7.44 8.63 3.30
C MET A 77 6.38 7.65 3.80
N LEU A 78 5.31 8.15 4.43
CA LEU A 78 4.24 7.29 4.95
C LEU A 78 3.54 6.57 3.80
N VAL A 79 3.23 7.31 2.73
CA VAL A 79 2.71 6.72 1.50
C VAL A 79 3.69 5.66 1.03
N ASP A 80 4.97 5.99 0.79
CA ASP A 80 6.02 5.04 0.35
C ASP A 80 6.07 3.73 1.17
N ARG A 81 6.03 3.84 2.51
CA ARG A 81 6.05 2.65 3.37
C ARG A 81 4.77 1.83 3.27
N VAL A 82 3.60 2.46 3.23
CA VAL A 82 2.31 1.76 3.14
C VAL A 82 2.19 1.01 1.81
N GLY A 83 2.52 1.63 0.69
CA GLY A 83 2.42 0.94 -0.61
C GLY A 83 3.45 -0.18 -0.76
N SER A 84 4.67 -0.01 -0.24
CA SER A 84 5.66 -1.10 -0.23
C SER A 84 5.22 -2.24 0.68
N LEU A 85 4.56 -1.95 1.81
CA LEU A 85 4.06 -2.96 2.73
C LEU A 85 2.93 -3.78 2.10
N ILE A 86 1.99 -3.13 1.41
CA ILE A 86 0.88 -3.81 0.72
C ILE A 86 1.41 -4.77 -0.35
N VAL A 87 2.33 -4.30 -1.19
CA VAL A 87 2.97 -5.13 -2.23
C VAL A 87 3.76 -6.28 -1.61
N HIS A 88 4.42 -6.06 -0.47
CA HIS A 88 5.15 -7.12 0.23
C HIS A 88 4.22 -8.18 0.81
N PHE A 89 3.11 -7.77 1.44
CA PHE A 89 2.09 -8.68 1.96
C PHE A 89 1.48 -9.55 0.87
N GLU A 90 1.24 -8.99 -0.32
CA GLU A 90 0.71 -9.78 -1.41
C GLU A 90 1.71 -10.81 -1.93
N ARG A 91 2.99 -10.45 -2.06
CA ARG A 91 4.05 -11.41 -2.43
C ARG A 91 4.19 -12.54 -1.41
N LEU A 92 3.95 -12.26 -0.12
CA LEU A 92 3.92 -13.29 0.93
C LEU A 92 2.68 -14.17 0.82
N HIS A 93 1.51 -13.60 0.52
CA HIS A 93 0.29 -14.36 0.29
C HIS A 93 0.40 -15.28 -0.93
N GLU A 94 1.05 -14.82 -2.01
CA GLU A 94 1.33 -15.65 -3.20
C GLU A 94 2.35 -16.77 -2.92
N ARG A 95 3.32 -16.56 -2.02
CA ARG A 95 4.34 -17.56 -1.66
C ARG A 95 3.87 -18.56 -0.60
N GLY A 96 2.72 -18.34 0.05
CA GLY A 96 2.17 -19.28 1.04
C GLY A 96 3.02 -19.45 2.29
N GLU A 97 3.91 -18.51 2.60
CA GLU A 97 4.78 -18.60 3.77
C GLU A 97 4.15 -17.90 4.99
N PRO A 98 4.21 -18.52 6.19
CA PRO A 98 3.67 -17.92 7.40
C PRO A 98 4.42 -16.63 7.75
N LEU A 99 3.68 -15.61 8.17
CA LEU A 99 4.21 -14.32 8.61
C LEU A 99 4.94 -14.53 9.95
N VAL A 100 6.28 -14.54 9.91
CA VAL A 100 7.14 -14.67 11.08
C VAL A 100 7.80 -13.33 11.39
#